data_AF-A0A973H7V7-F1
#
_entry.id   AF-A0A973H7V7-F1
#
_cell.length_a   1.000
_cell.length_b   1.000
_cell.length_c   1.000
_cell.angle_alpha   90.00
_cell.angle_beta   90.00
_cell.angle_gamma   90.00
#
_symmetry.space_group_name_H-M   'P 1'
#
loop_
_entity.id
_entity.type
_entity.pdbx_description
1 polymer ?
#
loop_
_entity_poly.entity_id
_entity_poly.type
_entity_poly.pdbx_seq_one_letter_code
_entity_poly.pdbx_strand_id
1 'polypeptide(L)'
;MASASTARTLVALLVVSCLSGLVLANDAGTGGDAGDSISTAAWLPASNATYYGNLTASSDNNDYYGVNMSTDTGIAVGLTSPSGADFDLLLYDSNGSTIDSSYSLGYDSVSSNGTGVGGTTVYINVDRWSGSGQYTLQIWIFTVTPPPAQNDANTGGDAGDTYSTPTALNGTNATYYGYVDKSTDEFDYYSIPVPSYHRINASVSWNTSSATLHLHLYDSTGAYLPGGQGFNTTSPNTVTSGNSSVGGTTVTLMVRAWIGDDDYTLTLQFDNISSSPVYNQNDSGTGDDASDDYNNPTGIIANIGQNDFTGWASNADDIVDEYAVDVPADYGISVSVSFDTGEANFDVALALMPNPANNIIDTSQTSSSPETVTSNGTYVGGETVLIEIYANTGEGEYNMTIWIFTLDTDGDGFYDEDEITCGSDPDDASSVPQDTDGDGICDVMDYDDDGDGYDDANDSFPLDDTEWEDTDNDGIG
;
A
#
# COMPACT_ATOMS: atom_id res chain seq x y z
N MET A 1 40.94 -75.14 48.20
CA MET A 1 39.88 -75.99 47.61
C MET A 1 38.53 -75.36 47.97
N ALA A 2 37.60 -75.37 47.01
CA ALA A 2 36.23 -74.85 47.01
C ALA A 2 35.43 -75.16 48.30
N SER A 3 34.34 -74.49 48.68
CA SER A 3 33.16 -74.12 47.88
C SER A 3 32.26 -73.12 48.62
N ALA A 4 31.54 -72.30 47.85
CA ALA A 4 30.41 -71.48 48.28
C ALA A 4 29.12 -72.31 48.41
N SER A 5 28.12 -71.82 49.18
CA SER A 5 26.76 -71.54 48.67
C SER A 5 25.82 -70.96 49.76
N THR A 6 25.40 -69.72 49.54
CA THR A 6 24.04 -69.15 49.66
C THR A 6 23.19 -69.39 50.92
N ALA A 7 23.06 -68.33 51.74
CA ALA A 7 21.98 -68.18 52.72
C ALA A 7 20.76 -67.52 52.06
N ARG A 8 19.58 -68.12 52.24
CA ARG A 8 18.27 -67.50 51.98
C ARG A 8 17.62 -67.20 53.32
N THR A 9 17.51 -65.91 53.66
CA THR A 9 16.77 -65.44 54.83
C THR A 9 15.31 -65.25 54.44
N LEU A 10 14.43 -66.06 55.03
CA LEU A 10 12.98 -65.87 55.02
C LEU A 10 12.64 -65.02 56.27
N VAL A 11 12.37 -63.72 56.10
CA VAL A 11 11.85 -62.88 57.18
C VAL A 11 10.33 -62.95 57.16
N ALA A 12 9.77 -63.47 58.25
CA ALA A 12 8.34 -63.46 58.51
C ALA A 12 7.91 -62.08 59.02
N LEU A 13 6.82 -61.60 58.42
CA LEU A 13 6.05 -60.41 58.71
C LEU A 13 5.50 -60.47 60.15
N LEU A 14 5.91 -59.53 61.02
CA LEU A 14 5.17 -59.19 62.23
C LEU A 14 4.96 -57.67 62.27
N VAL A 15 3.69 -57.31 62.25
CA VAL A 15 3.14 -55.96 62.23
C VAL A 15 3.55 -55.19 63.48
N VAL A 16 4.35 -54.14 63.32
CA VAL A 16 4.42 -53.01 64.26
C VAL A 16 3.63 -51.87 63.61
N SER A 17 2.31 -51.99 63.68
CA SER A 17 1.42 -50.84 63.58
C SER A 17 1.47 -50.11 64.92
N CYS A 18 1.38 -48.78 64.86
CA CYS A 18 1.33 -47.84 65.98
C CYS A 18 2.69 -47.26 66.41
N LEU A 19 3.36 -46.54 65.51
CA LEU A 19 4.14 -45.33 65.82
C LEU A 19 4.56 -44.61 64.51
N SER A 20 3.59 -44.27 63.65
CA SER A 20 3.75 -43.11 62.79
C SER A 20 3.59 -41.89 63.69
N GLY A 21 4.71 -41.28 64.11
CA GLY A 21 4.64 -39.96 64.70
C GLY A 21 3.83 -39.06 63.78
N LEU A 22 2.94 -38.25 64.35
CA LEU A 22 2.28 -37.17 63.63
C LEU A 22 3.33 -36.46 62.77
N VAL A 23 3.20 -36.54 61.45
CA VAL A 23 3.78 -35.50 60.60
C VAL A 23 2.93 -34.28 60.95
N LEU A 24 3.41 -33.48 61.91
CA LEU A 24 2.88 -32.14 62.10
C LEU A 24 2.98 -31.48 60.73
N ALA A 25 1.84 -31.10 60.16
CA ALA A 25 1.82 -30.18 59.04
C ALA A 25 2.66 -28.97 59.44
N ASN A 26 3.66 -28.67 58.62
CA ASN A 26 4.60 -27.58 58.84
C ASN A 26 4.80 -26.81 57.54
N ASP A 27 3.71 -26.66 56.79
CA ASP A 27 3.54 -25.81 55.61
C ASP A 27 4.77 -25.83 54.70
N ALA A 28 4.98 -27.01 54.11
CA ALA A 28 6.08 -27.35 53.23
C ALA A 28 7.48 -27.47 53.88
N GLY A 29 7.56 -27.67 55.20
CA GLY A 29 8.84 -27.91 55.89
C GLY A 29 9.42 -26.69 56.60
N THR A 30 8.72 -25.56 56.62
CA THR A 30 9.17 -24.26 57.13
C THR A 30 9.29 -24.22 58.66
N GLY A 31 8.59 -25.11 59.35
CA GLY A 31 8.53 -25.13 60.82
C GLY A 31 7.55 -24.12 61.43
N GLY A 32 6.67 -23.53 60.61
CA GLY A 32 5.59 -22.61 60.98
C GLY A 32 4.63 -22.36 59.80
N ASP A 33 3.76 -21.38 59.93
CA ASP A 33 2.81 -20.90 58.89
C ASP A 33 3.54 -20.43 57.61
N ALA A 34 3.03 -20.76 56.41
CA ALA A 34 3.62 -20.30 55.14
C ALA A 34 3.31 -18.83 54.82
N GLY A 35 2.48 -18.18 55.63
CA GLY A 35 2.23 -16.75 55.65
C GLY A 35 1.01 -16.35 54.82
N ASP A 36 0.34 -15.27 55.25
CA ASP A 36 -0.97 -14.86 54.71
C ASP A 36 -0.92 -13.92 53.49
N SER A 37 0.26 -13.69 52.88
CA SER A 37 0.41 -12.75 51.76
C SER A 37 1.66 -13.01 50.94
N ILE A 38 1.71 -12.44 49.74
CA ILE A 38 2.90 -12.39 48.87
C ILE A 38 4.14 -11.88 49.63
N SER A 39 3.98 -10.89 50.52
CA SER A 39 5.10 -10.29 51.28
C SER A 39 5.66 -11.17 52.40
N THR A 40 4.87 -12.15 52.84
CA THR A 40 5.18 -13.07 53.94
C THR A 40 5.35 -14.51 53.48
N ALA A 41 5.33 -14.74 52.16
CA ALA A 41 5.30 -16.06 51.55
C ALA A 41 6.51 -16.92 51.93
N ALA A 42 6.27 -18.20 52.17
CA ALA A 42 7.31 -19.20 52.35
C ALA A 42 7.97 -19.56 51.02
N TRP A 43 9.30 -19.67 51.00
CA TRP A 43 10.04 -19.92 49.77
C TRP A 43 10.19 -21.41 49.48
N LEU A 44 9.77 -21.83 48.29
CA LEU A 44 9.94 -23.19 47.79
C LEU A 44 11.01 -23.23 46.67
N PRO A 45 11.80 -24.31 46.60
CA PRO A 45 12.67 -24.56 45.45
C PRO A 45 11.88 -24.67 44.14
N ALA A 46 12.42 -24.10 43.06
CA ALA A 46 11.92 -24.29 41.71
C ALA A 46 12.29 -25.68 41.17
N SER A 47 11.64 -26.70 41.71
CA SER A 47 11.82 -28.10 41.31
C SER A 47 10.54 -28.91 41.51
N ASN A 48 10.42 -30.01 40.78
CA ASN A 48 9.27 -30.91 40.91
C ASN A 48 9.26 -31.54 42.30
N ALA A 49 8.25 -31.24 43.08
CA ALA A 49 8.16 -31.66 44.47
C ALA A 49 6.71 -31.75 44.95
N THR A 50 6.54 -32.46 46.06
CA THR A 50 5.26 -32.54 46.77
C THR A 50 5.47 -32.03 48.18
N TYR A 51 4.61 -31.11 48.57
CA TYR A 51 4.60 -30.44 49.86
C TYR A 51 3.28 -30.72 50.58
N TYR A 52 3.30 -30.54 51.90
CA TYR A 52 2.14 -30.71 52.76
C TYR A 52 2.01 -29.46 53.63
N GLY A 53 0.82 -28.87 53.67
CA GLY A 53 0.49 -27.73 54.54
C GLY A 53 -0.86 -27.95 55.22
N ASN A 54 -1.28 -27.03 56.10
CA ASN A 54 -2.51 -27.20 56.87
C ASN A 54 -3.17 -25.88 57.25
N LEU A 55 -4.35 -25.65 56.66
CA LEU A 55 -5.19 -24.49 56.99
C LEU A 55 -6.19 -24.82 58.10
N THR A 56 -6.50 -23.82 58.94
CA THR A 56 -7.43 -23.97 60.07
C THR A 56 -8.41 -22.82 60.21
N ALA A 57 -9.71 -23.14 60.30
CA ALA A 57 -10.83 -22.19 60.35
C ALA A 57 -10.69 -21.06 61.39
N SER A 58 -9.94 -21.28 62.46
CA SER A 58 -9.81 -20.36 63.59
C SER A 58 -8.58 -19.46 63.57
N SER A 59 -7.57 -19.76 62.76
CA SER A 59 -6.24 -19.17 62.94
C SER A 59 -5.43 -19.01 61.66
N ASP A 60 -5.82 -19.68 60.57
CA ASP A 60 -5.02 -19.73 59.36
C ASP A 60 -5.92 -19.98 58.15
N ASN A 61 -6.06 -18.94 57.32
CA ASN A 61 -6.93 -18.96 56.15
C ASN A 61 -6.14 -19.10 54.85
N ASN A 62 -4.86 -18.74 54.80
CA ASN A 62 -4.11 -18.59 53.55
C ASN A 62 -2.66 -19.02 53.76
N ASP A 63 -2.19 -19.89 52.88
CA ASP A 63 -0.77 -20.24 52.80
C ASP A 63 -0.21 -19.71 51.46
N TYR A 64 0.70 -18.74 51.53
CA TYR A 64 1.41 -18.21 50.36
C TYR A 64 2.79 -18.83 50.19
N TYR A 65 3.11 -19.28 48.98
CA TYR A 65 4.43 -19.80 48.62
C TYR A 65 5.06 -19.00 47.49
N GLY A 66 6.32 -18.58 47.64
CA GLY A 66 7.12 -17.96 46.59
C GLY A 66 8.04 -18.97 45.91
N VAL A 67 8.12 -18.93 44.58
CA VAL A 67 9.04 -19.77 43.79
C VAL A 67 9.86 -18.88 42.86
N ASN A 68 11.18 -18.95 42.95
CA ASN A 68 12.09 -18.25 42.04
C ASN A 68 12.36 -19.11 40.81
N MET A 69 11.71 -18.77 39.70
CA MET A 69 11.77 -19.54 38.46
C MET A 69 13.11 -19.33 37.76
N SER A 70 13.70 -20.41 37.25
CA SER A 70 14.85 -20.30 36.35
C SER A 70 14.40 -19.70 35.02
N THR A 71 15.30 -19.13 34.22
CA THR A 71 14.97 -18.72 32.85
C THR A 71 14.41 -19.91 32.07
N ASP A 72 13.52 -19.65 31.11
CA ASP A 72 12.96 -20.66 30.22
C ASP A 72 12.20 -21.79 30.94
N THR A 73 11.58 -21.47 32.07
CA THR A 73 10.72 -22.42 32.81
C THR A 73 9.31 -21.89 33.03
N GLY A 74 8.34 -22.81 33.03
CA GLY A 74 6.97 -22.60 33.46
C GLY A 74 6.62 -23.47 34.67
N ILE A 75 5.46 -23.20 35.28
CA ILE A 75 5.00 -23.89 36.49
C ILE A 75 3.57 -24.38 36.33
N ALA A 76 3.29 -25.59 36.81
CA ALA A 76 1.95 -26.08 37.08
C ALA A 76 1.88 -26.55 38.53
N VAL A 77 0.74 -26.31 39.18
CA VAL A 77 0.53 -26.62 40.59
C VAL A 77 -0.80 -27.34 40.75
N GLY A 78 -0.79 -28.41 41.53
CA GLY A 78 -1.96 -29.19 41.90
C GLY A 78 -2.14 -29.17 43.41
N LEU A 79 -3.37 -28.99 43.87
CA LEU A 79 -3.73 -28.97 45.29
C LEU A 79 -4.77 -30.06 45.53
N THR A 80 -4.53 -30.92 46.53
CA THR A 80 -5.53 -31.86 47.03
C THR A 80 -6.01 -31.43 48.41
N SER A 81 -7.29 -31.07 48.51
CA SER A 81 -7.93 -30.67 49.76
C SER A 81 -8.24 -31.87 50.67
N PRO A 82 -8.23 -31.73 52.01
CA PRO A 82 -8.60 -32.79 52.93
C PRO A 82 -10.10 -33.12 52.82
N SER A 83 -10.47 -34.36 53.17
CA SER A 83 -11.86 -34.81 53.11
C SER A 83 -12.76 -33.94 54.00
N GLY A 84 -13.79 -33.35 53.39
CA GLY A 84 -14.75 -32.49 54.09
C GLY A 84 -14.30 -31.02 54.23
N ALA A 85 -13.21 -30.63 53.59
CA ALA A 85 -12.77 -29.25 53.43
C ALA A 85 -12.77 -28.85 51.95
N ASP A 86 -12.68 -27.55 51.70
CA ASP A 86 -12.67 -26.94 50.37
C ASP A 86 -11.63 -25.82 50.40
N PHE A 87 -10.48 -26.04 49.75
CA PHE A 87 -9.41 -25.06 49.63
C PHE A 87 -9.20 -24.78 48.15
N ASP A 88 -9.00 -23.51 47.82
CA ASP A 88 -8.83 -23.00 46.46
C ASP A 88 -7.36 -22.74 46.16
N LEU A 89 -7.00 -22.76 44.88
CA LEU A 89 -5.62 -22.59 44.43
C LEU A 89 -5.51 -21.41 43.46
N LEU A 90 -4.60 -20.47 43.76
CA LEU A 90 -4.32 -19.34 42.90
C LEU A 90 -2.84 -19.23 42.60
N LEU A 91 -2.51 -18.78 41.40
CA LEU A 91 -1.15 -18.51 40.93
C LEU A 91 -1.05 -17.04 40.54
N TYR A 92 -0.01 -16.35 41.03
CA TYR A 92 0.25 -14.94 40.78
C TYR A 92 1.63 -14.70 40.19
N ASP A 93 1.76 -13.62 39.43
CA ASP A 93 3.03 -13.09 38.96
C ASP A 93 3.78 -12.33 40.07
N SER A 94 4.99 -11.87 39.77
CA SER A 94 5.83 -11.13 40.72
C SER A 94 5.24 -9.79 41.21
N ASN A 95 4.26 -9.22 40.48
CA ASN A 95 3.57 -7.98 40.81
C ASN A 95 2.26 -8.23 41.58
N GLY A 96 1.87 -9.49 41.77
CA GLY A 96 0.62 -9.89 42.43
C GLY A 96 -0.59 -9.96 41.51
N SER A 97 -0.42 -9.93 40.18
CA SER A 97 -1.50 -10.17 39.23
C SER A 97 -1.78 -11.67 39.12
N THR A 98 -3.04 -12.07 39.06
CA THR A 98 -3.40 -13.49 38.89
C THR A 98 -2.99 -13.99 37.51
N ILE A 99 -2.20 -15.06 37.48
CA ILE A 99 -1.85 -15.83 36.28
C ILE A 99 -2.96 -16.87 36.00
N ASP A 100 -3.37 -17.62 37.01
CA ASP A 100 -4.39 -18.66 36.91
C ASP A 100 -5.03 -18.95 38.29
N SER A 101 -6.24 -19.50 38.33
CA SER A 101 -6.96 -19.82 39.56
C SER A 101 -7.94 -20.98 39.40
N SER A 102 -8.08 -21.80 40.43
CA SER A 102 -8.99 -22.94 40.50
C SER A 102 -9.75 -22.91 41.84
N TYR A 103 -11.05 -23.21 41.79
CA TYR A 103 -11.99 -23.18 42.92
C TYR A 103 -12.86 -24.46 42.96
N SER A 104 -12.23 -25.60 42.76
CA SER A 104 -12.87 -26.90 42.55
C SER A 104 -12.91 -27.71 43.85
N LEU A 105 -14.05 -28.36 44.14
CA LEU A 105 -14.15 -29.17 45.35
C LEU A 105 -13.21 -30.39 45.30
N GLY A 106 -12.20 -30.40 46.15
CA GLY A 106 -11.35 -31.57 46.47
C GLY A 106 -10.01 -31.62 45.73
N TYR A 107 -9.94 -31.23 44.46
CA TYR A 107 -8.68 -31.10 43.72
C TYR A 107 -8.71 -29.90 42.79
N ASP A 108 -7.67 -29.10 42.89
CA ASP A 108 -7.47 -27.85 42.18
C ASP A 108 -6.18 -27.91 41.37
N SER A 109 -6.18 -27.25 40.21
CA SER A 109 -4.97 -27.16 39.39
C SER A 109 -4.87 -25.81 38.70
N VAL A 110 -3.68 -25.24 38.72
CA VAL A 110 -3.33 -23.99 38.04
C VAL A 110 -2.02 -24.16 37.26
N SER A 111 -1.82 -23.38 36.20
CA SER A 111 -0.61 -23.41 35.38
C SER A 111 -0.26 -22.04 34.84
N SER A 112 1.03 -21.78 34.62
CA SER A 112 1.46 -20.62 33.85
C SER A 112 1.12 -20.76 32.36
N ASN A 113 0.76 -21.94 31.88
CA ASN A 113 0.18 -22.19 30.55
C ASN A 113 0.90 -21.46 29.37
N GLY A 114 2.23 -21.44 29.38
CA GLY A 114 3.03 -20.77 28.35
C GLY A 114 3.25 -19.26 28.56
N THR A 115 2.73 -18.66 29.62
CA THR A 115 3.16 -17.32 30.05
C THR A 115 4.62 -17.37 30.53
N GLY A 116 5.43 -16.42 30.06
CA GLY A 116 6.86 -16.30 30.36
C GLY A 116 7.12 -15.90 31.81
N VAL A 117 7.05 -16.86 32.73
CA VAL A 117 7.37 -16.65 34.15
C VAL A 117 8.85 -16.94 34.47
N GLY A 118 9.60 -17.46 33.51
CA GLY A 118 11.01 -17.80 33.67
C GLY A 118 11.87 -16.58 34.02
N GLY A 119 12.80 -16.74 34.95
CA GLY A 119 13.68 -15.66 35.43
C GLY A 119 12.99 -14.67 36.39
N THR A 120 11.73 -14.91 36.74
CA THR A 120 10.96 -14.08 37.69
C THR A 120 10.48 -14.91 38.90
N THR A 121 9.83 -14.25 39.85
CA THR A 121 9.16 -14.91 40.97
C THR A 121 7.69 -15.12 40.66
N VAL A 122 7.17 -16.31 40.97
CA VAL A 122 5.72 -16.60 41.00
C VAL A 122 5.28 -16.87 42.43
N TYR A 123 4.02 -16.56 42.74
CA TYR A 123 3.44 -16.83 44.04
C TYR A 123 2.24 -17.78 43.91
N ILE A 124 2.19 -18.78 44.78
CA ILE A 124 1.09 -19.74 44.90
C ILE A 124 0.32 -19.37 46.15
N ASN A 125 -1.00 -19.26 46.08
CA ASN A 125 -1.86 -19.11 47.24
C ASN A 125 -2.76 -20.34 47.36
N VAL A 126 -2.74 -20.98 48.53
CA VAL A 126 -3.73 -21.96 48.95
C VAL A 126 -4.70 -21.25 49.89
N ASP A 127 -5.90 -20.92 49.39
CA ASP A 127 -6.90 -20.15 50.15
C ASP A 127 -7.96 -21.08 50.72
N ARG A 128 -8.31 -20.89 52.00
CA ARG A 128 -9.26 -21.75 52.69
C ARG A 128 -10.69 -21.27 52.53
N TRP A 129 -11.43 -21.81 51.58
CA TRP A 129 -12.86 -21.56 51.45
C TRP A 129 -13.66 -22.13 52.63
N SER A 130 -13.48 -23.42 52.96
CA SER A 130 -14.16 -24.05 54.10
C SER A 130 -13.44 -25.27 54.68
N GLY A 131 -13.83 -25.68 55.89
CA GLY A 131 -13.23 -26.83 56.58
C GLY A 131 -11.89 -26.51 57.25
N SER A 132 -11.12 -27.55 57.59
CA SER A 132 -9.76 -27.44 58.15
C SER A 132 -9.04 -28.76 57.96
N GLY A 133 -7.73 -28.72 57.84
CA GLY A 133 -6.91 -29.93 57.78
C GLY A 133 -5.73 -29.80 56.83
N GLN A 134 -5.00 -30.91 56.71
CA GLN A 134 -3.80 -30.99 55.90
C GLN A 134 -4.15 -31.16 54.42
N TYR A 135 -3.54 -30.35 53.56
CA TYR A 135 -3.59 -30.50 52.10
C TYR A 135 -2.27 -31.04 51.56
N THR A 136 -2.32 -31.48 50.30
CA THR A 136 -1.13 -31.85 49.51
C THR A 136 -0.97 -30.88 48.35
N LEU A 137 0.22 -30.29 48.20
CA LEU A 137 0.56 -29.37 47.12
C LEU A 137 1.63 -30.01 46.23
N GLN A 138 1.35 -30.19 44.96
CA GLN A 138 2.26 -30.77 43.98
C GLN A 138 2.69 -29.69 42.99
N ILE A 139 3.99 -29.51 42.84
CA ILE A 139 4.57 -28.53 41.91
C ILE A 139 5.28 -29.28 40.79
N TRP A 140 5.00 -28.86 39.56
CA TRP A 140 5.68 -29.27 38.34
C TRP A 140 6.29 -28.06 37.65
N ILE A 141 7.62 -28.02 37.60
CA ILE A 141 8.40 -27.10 36.79
C ILE A 141 8.72 -27.79 35.47
N PHE A 142 8.42 -27.11 34.37
CA PHE A 142 8.68 -27.58 33.02
C PHE A 142 9.48 -26.55 32.25
N THR A 143 10.29 -27.00 31.29
CA THR A 143 11.01 -26.10 30.37
C THR A 143 10.04 -25.57 29.34
N VAL A 144 10.05 -24.26 29.11
CA VAL A 144 9.48 -23.65 27.91
C VAL A 144 10.60 -23.46 26.92
N THR A 145 10.35 -23.72 25.63
CA THR A 145 11.31 -23.36 24.59
C THR A 145 11.19 -21.84 24.40
N PRO A 146 12.22 -21.03 24.69
CA PRO A 146 12.17 -19.62 24.31
C PRO A 146 12.07 -19.54 22.78
N PRO A 147 11.40 -18.52 22.22
CA PRO A 147 11.58 -18.19 20.81
C PRO A 147 13.08 -18.10 20.52
N PRO A 148 13.56 -18.48 19.33
CA PRO A 148 14.95 -18.22 18.97
C PRO A 148 15.29 -16.75 19.23
N ALA A 149 16.56 -16.48 19.58
CA ALA A 149 16.97 -15.14 19.99
C ALA A 149 16.68 -14.14 18.87
N GLN A 150 15.64 -13.33 19.07
CA GLN A 150 15.25 -12.23 18.19
C GLN A 150 16.44 -11.27 18.02
N ASN A 151 16.94 -11.16 16.79
CA ASN A 151 18.00 -10.23 16.43
C ASN A 151 17.77 -9.74 15.01
N ASP A 152 16.56 -9.27 14.79
CA ASP A 152 16.07 -8.87 13.50
C ASP A 152 16.85 -7.67 12.99
N ALA A 153 17.33 -7.81 11.76
CA ALA A 153 18.21 -6.85 11.13
C ALA A 153 19.48 -6.50 11.94
N ASN A 154 19.93 -7.39 12.84
CA ASN A 154 21.04 -7.16 13.77
C ASN A 154 20.84 -5.99 14.75
N THR A 155 19.60 -5.70 15.13
CA THR A 155 19.27 -4.62 16.06
C THR A 155 19.53 -4.97 17.54
N GLY A 156 19.85 -6.23 17.83
CA GLY A 156 20.02 -6.73 19.18
C GLY A 156 18.71 -7.11 19.88
N GLY A 157 17.60 -7.15 19.14
CA GLY A 157 16.28 -7.54 19.61
C GLY A 157 15.31 -7.78 18.46
N ASP A 158 14.03 -7.81 18.83
CA ASP A 158 12.87 -8.02 17.97
C ASP A 158 12.61 -6.82 17.06
N ALA A 159 12.06 -7.09 15.87
CA ALA A 159 11.51 -6.03 15.04
C ALA A 159 10.24 -5.43 15.69
N GLY A 160 9.75 -4.32 15.14
CA GLY A 160 8.55 -3.69 15.67
C GLY A 160 7.30 -4.46 15.29
N ASP A 161 6.46 -4.81 16.26
CA ASP A 161 5.19 -5.54 16.04
C ASP A 161 4.07 -4.75 15.33
N THR A 162 4.22 -3.43 15.20
CA THR A 162 3.15 -2.56 14.73
C THR A 162 3.62 -1.59 13.66
N TYR A 163 2.71 -1.29 12.73
CA TYR A 163 2.92 -0.26 11.71
C TYR A 163 3.34 1.10 12.29
N SER A 164 2.90 1.44 13.51
CA SER A 164 3.24 2.71 14.17
C SER A 164 4.60 2.73 14.86
N THR A 165 5.22 1.56 15.07
CA THR A 165 6.52 1.43 15.77
C THR A 165 7.50 0.57 14.96
N PRO A 166 7.73 0.86 13.67
CA PRO A 166 8.57 0.02 12.83
C PRO A 166 10.05 0.19 13.16
N THR A 167 10.81 -0.89 13.02
CA THR A 167 12.27 -0.89 13.18
C THR A 167 12.94 -0.19 12.00
N ALA A 168 13.76 0.82 12.28
CA ALA A 168 14.40 1.61 11.23
C ALA A 168 15.57 0.87 10.56
N LEU A 169 15.55 0.78 9.23
CA LEU A 169 16.63 0.25 8.41
C LEU A 169 17.27 1.36 7.55
N ASN A 170 18.45 1.07 7.01
CA ASN A 170 19.13 1.98 6.10
C ASN A 170 18.58 1.87 4.68
N GLY A 171 18.47 3.01 3.98
CA GLY A 171 18.09 3.13 2.58
C GLY A 171 19.21 2.75 1.60
N THR A 172 19.78 1.56 1.76
CA THR A 172 20.87 1.05 0.92
C THR A 172 20.65 -0.43 0.60
N ASN A 173 21.16 -0.89 -0.54
CA ASN A 173 21.12 -2.31 -0.90
C ASN A 173 21.74 -3.14 0.23
N ALA A 174 20.94 -4.02 0.83
CA ALA A 174 21.31 -4.74 2.03
C ALA A 174 20.52 -6.03 2.15
N THR A 175 21.08 -6.95 2.93
CA THR A 175 20.42 -8.19 3.33
C THR A 175 20.38 -8.22 4.85
N TYR A 176 19.18 -8.42 5.38
CA TYR A 176 18.87 -8.55 6.80
C TYR A 176 18.38 -9.96 7.09
N TYR A 177 18.56 -10.39 8.33
CA TYR A 177 18.08 -11.67 8.84
C TYR A 177 17.08 -11.39 9.94
N GLY A 178 16.09 -12.25 10.09
CA GLY A 178 15.16 -12.19 11.21
C GLY A 178 14.41 -13.49 11.42
N TYR A 179 13.51 -13.49 12.38
CA TYR A 179 12.65 -14.63 12.71
C TYR A 179 11.22 -14.15 12.93
N VAL A 180 10.23 -14.94 12.52
CA VAL A 180 8.82 -14.71 12.90
C VAL A 180 8.16 -16.03 13.27
N ASP A 181 7.22 -15.98 14.21
CA ASP A 181 6.38 -17.08 14.69
C ASP A 181 4.91 -16.67 14.76
N LYS A 182 4.05 -17.38 14.01
CA LYS A 182 2.61 -17.13 13.96
C LYS A 182 1.90 -17.05 15.32
N SER A 183 2.46 -17.66 16.37
CA SER A 183 1.87 -17.75 17.70
C SER A 183 2.47 -16.80 18.74
N THR A 184 3.75 -16.44 18.59
CA THR A 184 4.48 -15.67 19.61
C THR A 184 5.05 -14.34 19.11
N ASP A 185 5.29 -14.22 17.80
CA ASP A 185 5.81 -13.04 17.13
C ASP A 185 5.37 -13.05 15.66
N GLU A 186 4.18 -12.52 15.39
CA GLU A 186 3.59 -12.66 14.07
C GLU A 186 4.13 -11.64 13.05
N PHE A 187 4.70 -10.52 13.50
CA PHE A 187 4.88 -9.34 12.66
C PHE A 187 6.20 -8.61 12.88
N ASP A 188 6.95 -8.44 11.80
CA ASP A 188 8.10 -7.56 11.78
C ASP A 188 7.84 -6.37 10.86
N TYR A 189 7.71 -5.19 11.45
CA TYR A 189 7.62 -3.94 10.71
C TYR A 189 8.96 -3.23 10.64
N TYR A 190 9.28 -2.73 9.43
CA TYR A 190 10.48 -1.99 9.13
C TYR A 190 10.16 -0.65 8.45
N SER A 191 10.85 0.41 8.85
CA SER A 191 10.80 1.71 8.17
C SER A 191 12.08 1.92 7.37
N ILE A 192 11.92 2.26 6.09
CA ILE A 192 13.02 2.26 5.13
C ILE A 192 12.98 3.59 4.35
N PRO A 193 13.98 4.47 4.51
CA PRO A 193 14.09 5.65 3.67
C PRO A 193 14.48 5.22 2.25
N VAL A 194 13.72 5.65 1.24
CA VAL A 194 14.04 5.37 -0.15
C VAL A 194 14.86 6.53 -0.70
N PRO A 195 16.07 6.30 -1.26
CA PRO A 195 16.83 7.35 -1.90
C PRO A 195 16.02 8.07 -2.98
N SER A 196 16.24 9.37 -3.17
CA SER A 196 15.60 10.12 -4.26
C SER A 196 15.85 9.44 -5.60
N TYR A 197 14.84 9.44 -6.47
CA TYR A 197 14.88 8.81 -7.81
C TYR A 197 15.19 7.31 -7.78
N HIS A 198 14.81 6.60 -6.72
CA HIS A 198 14.92 5.14 -6.66
C HIS A 198 13.56 4.51 -6.40
N ARG A 199 13.32 3.36 -7.02
CA ARG A 199 12.31 2.40 -6.55
C ARG A 199 12.94 1.42 -5.58
N ILE A 200 12.10 0.79 -4.77
CA ILE A 200 12.50 -0.30 -3.88
C ILE A 200 11.93 -1.63 -4.37
N ASN A 201 12.77 -2.66 -4.42
CA ASN A 201 12.38 -4.05 -4.52
C ASN A 201 12.80 -4.74 -3.23
N ALA A 202 11.91 -5.52 -2.65
CA ALA A 202 12.19 -6.31 -1.46
C ALA A 202 11.81 -7.77 -1.67
N SER A 203 12.58 -8.68 -1.08
CA SER A 203 12.25 -10.10 -1.06
C SER A 203 12.48 -10.72 0.30
N VAL A 204 11.59 -11.62 0.70
CA VAL A 204 11.72 -12.43 1.90
C VAL A 204 11.83 -13.90 1.51
N SER A 205 12.86 -14.56 2.01
CA SER A 205 13.13 -15.99 1.78
C SER A 205 13.19 -16.72 3.11
N TRP A 206 12.54 -17.88 3.22
CA TRP A 206 12.57 -18.78 4.38
C TRP A 206 12.89 -20.22 3.96
N ASN A 207 13.18 -21.10 4.92
CA ASN A 207 13.84 -22.38 4.67
C ASN A 207 12.88 -23.59 4.66
N THR A 208 11.83 -23.54 5.47
CA THR A 208 10.96 -24.69 5.75
C THR A 208 9.68 -24.62 4.91
N SER A 209 9.22 -25.78 4.43
CA SER A 209 7.92 -25.88 3.74
C SER A 209 6.73 -25.88 4.71
N SER A 210 6.99 -25.93 6.02
CA SER A 210 5.98 -25.86 7.07
C SER A 210 5.59 -24.43 7.43
N ALA A 211 6.43 -23.45 7.07
CA ALA A 211 6.15 -22.04 7.27
C ALA A 211 5.67 -21.36 5.98
N THR A 212 4.89 -20.30 6.13
CA THR A 212 4.52 -19.39 5.04
C THR A 212 4.61 -17.97 5.57
N LEU A 213 5.48 -17.16 4.95
CA LEU A 213 5.68 -15.77 5.32
C LEU A 213 5.12 -14.87 4.23
N HIS A 214 4.34 -13.86 4.59
CA HIS A 214 3.88 -12.83 3.67
C HIS A 214 4.77 -11.60 3.74
N LEU A 215 4.86 -10.90 2.62
CA LEU A 215 5.61 -9.65 2.51
C LEU A 215 4.70 -8.55 2.02
N HIS A 216 4.72 -7.42 2.71
CA HIS A 216 3.88 -6.27 2.36
C HIS A 216 4.73 -4.99 2.34
N LEU A 217 4.40 -4.10 1.41
CA LEU A 217 5.04 -2.80 1.25
C LEU A 217 3.97 -1.72 1.17
N TYR A 218 4.15 -0.70 2.02
CA TYR A 218 3.25 0.44 2.17
C TYR A 218 4.00 1.73 1.84
N ASP A 219 3.29 2.68 1.25
CA ASP A 219 3.78 4.04 1.07
C ASP A 219 3.85 4.81 2.40
N SER A 220 4.22 6.10 2.31
CA SER A 220 4.32 6.99 3.47
C SER A 220 2.96 7.36 4.10
N THR A 221 1.84 7.10 3.40
CA THR A 221 0.48 7.34 3.88
C THR A 221 -0.15 6.12 4.54
N GLY A 222 0.46 4.94 4.36
CA GLY A 222 -0.05 3.66 4.84
C GLY A 222 -0.91 2.90 3.82
N ALA A 223 -0.97 3.37 2.58
CA ALA A 223 -1.62 2.64 1.50
C ALA A 223 -0.68 1.56 0.93
N TYR A 224 -1.26 0.50 0.36
CA TYR A 224 -0.50 -0.50 -0.37
C TYR A 224 0.00 0.07 -1.69
N LEU A 225 1.27 -0.16 -2.00
CA LEU A 225 1.81 0.15 -3.32
C LEU A 225 1.36 -0.88 -4.37
N PRO A 226 1.24 -0.49 -5.65
CA PRO A 226 1.12 -1.43 -6.77
C PRO A 226 2.30 -2.42 -6.76
N GLY A 227 2.01 -3.73 -6.64
CA GLY A 227 3.04 -4.76 -6.45
C GLY A 227 3.60 -4.89 -5.02
N GLY A 228 3.00 -4.18 -4.06
CA GLY A 228 3.39 -4.16 -2.65
C GLY A 228 2.88 -5.34 -1.82
N GLN A 229 2.45 -6.45 -2.43
CA GLN A 229 1.90 -7.61 -1.72
C GLN A 229 2.44 -8.93 -2.28
N GLY A 230 3.10 -9.72 -1.44
CA GLY A 230 3.63 -11.04 -1.74
C GLY A 230 2.96 -12.13 -0.89
N PHE A 231 2.17 -12.99 -1.54
CA PHE A 231 1.34 -14.03 -0.91
C PHE A 231 1.66 -15.46 -1.37
N ASN A 232 2.82 -15.69 -2.00
CA ASN A 232 3.21 -17.04 -2.37
C ASN A 232 3.30 -17.92 -1.12
N THR A 233 2.82 -19.15 -1.26
CA THR A 233 2.91 -20.18 -0.21
C THR A 233 4.28 -20.84 -0.16
N THR A 234 5.19 -20.47 -1.07
CA THR A 234 6.55 -20.98 -1.18
C THR A 234 7.54 -19.84 -1.25
N SER A 235 8.69 -20.02 -0.59
CA SER A 235 9.82 -19.09 -0.62
C SER A 235 10.39 -18.93 -2.05
N PRO A 236 10.71 -17.70 -2.52
CA PRO A 236 10.56 -16.42 -1.83
C PRO A 236 9.24 -15.69 -2.13
N ASN A 237 8.90 -14.72 -1.28
CA ASN A 237 7.94 -13.67 -1.59
C ASN A 237 8.67 -12.38 -1.97
N THR A 238 8.16 -11.67 -2.98
CA THR A 238 8.76 -10.45 -3.53
C THR A 238 7.73 -9.35 -3.61
N VAL A 239 8.14 -8.12 -3.33
CA VAL A 239 7.34 -6.89 -3.49
C VAL A 239 8.17 -5.80 -4.14
N THR A 240 7.51 -4.88 -4.82
CA THR A 240 8.16 -3.72 -5.45
C THR A 240 7.30 -2.48 -5.27
N SER A 241 7.92 -1.30 -5.26
CA SER A 241 7.19 -0.05 -5.44
C SER A 241 6.83 0.23 -6.90
N GLY A 242 7.31 -0.59 -7.85
CA GLY A 242 7.11 -0.35 -9.27
C GLY A 242 7.65 1.00 -9.69
N ASN A 243 6.84 1.75 -10.45
CA ASN A 243 7.13 3.12 -10.88
C ASN A 243 6.58 4.20 -9.93
N SER A 244 5.81 3.82 -8.91
CA SER A 244 5.21 4.75 -7.94
C SER A 244 6.23 5.72 -7.33
N SER A 245 5.79 6.96 -7.03
CA SER A 245 6.61 8.09 -6.58
C SER A 245 7.20 7.99 -5.14
N VAL A 246 7.82 6.87 -4.77
CA VAL A 246 8.34 6.66 -3.40
C VAL A 246 9.74 7.22 -3.15
N GLY A 247 10.48 7.61 -4.20
CA GLY A 247 11.84 8.13 -4.07
C GLY A 247 11.91 9.39 -3.22
N GLY A 248 12.78 9.41 -2.20
CA GLY A 248 12.90 10.54 -1.27
C GLY A 248 11.90 10.51 -0.10
N THR A 249 11.02 9.51 -0.06
CA THR A 249 10.08 9.28 1.06
C THR A 249 10.57 8.14 1.96
N THR A 250 9.77 7.81 3.00
CA THR A 250 9.98 6.62 3.82
C THR A 250 8.82 5.67 3.60
N VAL A 251 9.14 4.43 3.22
CA VAL A 251 8.16 3.34 3.07
C VAL A 251 8.16 2.47 4.32
N THR A 252 7.06 1.75 4.53
CA THR A 252 6.97 0.73 5.58
C THR A 252 6.89 -0.65 4.94
N LEU A 253 7.69 -1.59 5.42
CA LEU A 253 7.71 -2.98 4.99
C LEU A 253 7.28 -3.86 6.16
N MET A 254 6.42 -4.86 5.91
CA MET A 254 6.00 -5.84 6.92
C MET A 254 6.32 -7.25 6.45
N VAL A 255 7.09 -8.00 7.25
CA VAL A 255 7.18 -9.46 7.17
C VAL A 255 6.16 -10.03 8.16
N ARG A 256 5.38 -11.01 7.74
CA ARG A 256 4.36 -11.63 8.61
C ARG A 256 4.40 -13.13 8.53
N ALA A 257 4.43 -13.81 9.68
CA ALA A 257 4.15 -15.23 9.75
C ALA A 257 2.66 -15.50 9.47
N TRP A 258 2.34 -16.05 8.30
CA TRP A 258 0.97 -16.46 7.98
C TRP A 258 0.66 -17.85 8.56
N ILE A 259 1.64 -18.76 8.46
CA ILE A 259 1.59 -20.12 8.99
C ILE A 259 2.96 -20.47 9.57
N GLY A 260 2.96 -21.11 10.73
CA GLY A 260 4.16 -21.65 11.37
C GLY A 260 5.15 -20.55 11.77
N ASP A 261 6.41 -20.93 11.83
CA ASP A 261 7.53 -20.10 12.26
C ASP A 261 8.78 -20.47 11.46
N ASP A 262 9.65 -19.50 11.18
CA ASP A 262 10.94 -19.74 10.51
C ASP A 262 11.89 -18.55 10.61
N ASP A 263 13.18 -18.83 10.45
CA ASP A 263 14.16 -17.80 10.13
C ASP A 263 13.94 -17.33 8.68
N TYR A 264 14.08 -16.03 8.46
CA TYR A 264 14.01 -15.44 7.13
C TYR A 264 15.23 -14.58 6.78
N THR A 265 15.43 -14.43 5.47
CA THR A 265 16.36 -13.48 4.87
C THR A 265 15.56 -12.43 4.11
N LEU A 266 15.67 -11.16 4.53
CA LEU A 266 15.07 -10.00 3.88
C LEU A 266 16.13 -9.30 3.03
N THR A 267 15.93 -9.23 1.72
CA THR A 267 16.82 -8.50 0.80
C THR A 267 16.14 -7.24 0.31
N LEU A 268 16.83 -6.10 0.41
CA LEU A 268 16.42 -4.81 -0.13
C LEU A 268 17.32 -4.44 -1.31
N GLN A 269 16.71 -4.04 -2.42
CA GLN A 269 17.38 -3.52 -3.59
C GLN A 269 16.72 -2.21 -4.03
N PHE A 270 17.53 -1.19 -4.20
CA PHE A 270 17.15 0.12 -4.71
C PHE A 270 17.68 0.26 -6.14
N ASP A 271 16.77 0.41 -7.09
CA ASP A 271 17.14 0.67 -8.48
C ASP A 271 17.00 2.16 -8.75
N ASN A 272 18.06 2.77 -9.30
CA ASN A 272 17.98 4.14 -9.76
C ASN A 272 17.06 4.22 -10.98
N ILE A 273 16.02 5.02 -10.87
CA ILE A 273 14.98 5.28 -11.87
C ILE A 273 14.92 6.76 -12.25
N SER A 274 16.02 7.50 -12.08
CA SER A 274 16.12 8.91 -12.49
C SER A 274 15.95 9.13 -14.00
N SER A 275 16.05 8.06 -14.80
CA SER A 275 15.74 8.07 -16.23
C SER A 275 14.37 7.49 -16.55
N SER A 276 13.59 7.11 -15.52
CA SER A 276 12.22 6.65 -15.70
C SER A 276 11.34 7.86 -16.00
N PRO A 277 10.45 7.78 -16.99
CA PRO A 277 9.62 8.92 -17.39
C PRO A 277 8.85 9.55 -16.23
N VAL A 278 8.26 8.77 -15.32
CA VAL A 278 7.56 9.25 -14.10
C VAL A 278 8.36 10.17 -13.15
N TYR A 279 9.68 10.33 -13.32
CA TYR A 279 10.50 11.26 -12.52
C TYR A 279 11.37 12.21 -13.38
N ASN A 280 11.26 12.10 -14.69
CA ASN A 280 11.96 12.94 -15.67
C ASN A 280 11.11 13.01 -16.94
N GLN A 281 9.84 13.37 -16.73
CA GLN A 281 8.90 13.81 -17.75
C GLN A 281 9.61 14.97 -18.46
N ASN A 282 9.81 14.88 -19.76
CA ASN A 282 10.49 15.93 -20.52
C ASN A 282 9.63 16.16 -21.75
N ASP A 283 8.37 16.43 -21.47
CA ASP A 283 7.34 16.27 -22.47
C ASP A 283 7.40 17.45 -23.43
N SER A 284 7.42 17.11 -24.71
CA SER A 284 7.77 17.99 -25.81
C SER A 284 9.15 18.67 -25.67
N GLY A 285 10.06 18.12 -24.87
CA GLY A 285 11.42 18.64 -24.68
C GLY A 285 11.51 19.90 -23.81
N THR A 286 10.49 20.16 -22.99
CA THR A 286 10.38 21.37 -22.15
C THR A 286 11.23 21.34 -20.88
N GLY A 287 11.77 20.17 -20.53
CA GLY A 287 12.62 19.94 -19.37
C GLY A 287 11.88 19.52 -18.11
N ASP A 288 10.55 19.40 -18.18
CA ASP A 288 9.66 18.98 -17.09
C ASP A 288 8.41 18.31 -17.69
N ASP A 289 7.50 17.95 -16.79
CA ASP A 289 6.14 17.45 -17.08
C ASP A 289 5.30 18.46 -17.87
N ALA A 290 4.35 17.97 -18.67
CA ALA A 290 3.33 18.87 -19.20
C ALA A 290 2.38 19.34 -18.08
N SER A 291 1.55 20.34 -18.38
CA SER A 291 0.65 20.92 -17.37
C SER A 291 -0.66 20.13 -17.31
N ASP A 292 -1.23 19.94 -16.12
CA ASP A 292 -2.60 19.43 -15.92
C ASP A 292 -3.65 20.56 -15.70
N ASP A 293 -3.28 21.83 -15.91
CA ASP A 293 -4.20 22.97 -15.81
C ASP A 293 -4.50 23.60 -17.17
N TYR A 294 -5.69 23.30 -17.73
CA TYR A 294 -6.05 23.75 -19.08
C TYR A 294 -6.12 25.28 -19.22
N ASN A 295 -6.11 26.02 -18.11
CA ASN A 295 -6.01 27.49 -18.14
C ASN A 295 -4.57 27.99 -18.21
N ASN A 296 -3.60 27.15 -17.86
CA ASN A 296 -2.17 27.39 -17.89
C ASN A 296 -1.41 26.21 -18.53
N PRO A 297 -1.73 25.82 -19.78
CA PRO A 297 -1.10 24.69 -20.45
C PRO A 297 0.38 24.97 -20.79
N THR A 298 1.14 23.91 -21.04
CA THR A 298 2.56 24.00 -21.39
C THR A 298 2.73 24.51 -22.82
N GLY A 299 3.29 25.71 -22.97
CA GLY A 299 3.51 26.32 -24.29
C GLY A 299 4.60 25.60 -25.09
N ILE A 300 4.28 25.16 -26.31
CA ILE A 300 5.22 24.55 -27.26
C ILE A 300 5.20 25.29 -28.59
N ILE A 301 6.33 25.25 -29.31
CA ILE A 301 6.48 26.00 -30.56
C ILE A 301 6.32 25.04 -31.75
N ALA A 302 5.23 25.20 -32.50
CA ALA A 302 5.03 24.55 -33.79
C ALA A 302 5.27 25.53 -34.95
N ASN A 303 5.89 25.05 -36.02
CA ASN A 303 6.07 25.79 -37.26
C ASN A 303 5.03 25.33 -38.29
N ILE A 304 4.87 26.10 -39.38
CA ILE A 304 4.07 25.66 -40.53
C ILE A 304 4.59 24.31 -41.05
N GLY A 305 3.67 23.37 -41.31
CA GLY A 305 3.97 21.99 -41.67
C GLY A 305 4.02 21.05 -40.46
N GLN A 306 4.77 19.96 -40.61
CA GLN A 306 4.88 18.89 -39.61
C GLN A 306 5.88 19.24 -38.50
N ASN A 307 5.47 19.01 -37.25
CA ASN A 307 6.30 19.13 -36.05
C ASN A 307 6.11 17.88 -35.19
N ASP A 308 7.19 17.27 -34.73
CA ASP A 308 7.16 16.02 -33.97
C ASP A 308 7.65 16.25 -32.54
N PHE A 309 6.89 15.76 -31.58
CA PHE A 309 7.12 15.84 -30.14
C PHE A 309 6.95 14.46 -29.52
N THR A 310 7.52 14.29 -28.33
CA THR A 310 7.38 13.07 -27.52
C THR A 310 6.99 13.46 -26.12
N GLY A 311 6.16 12.65 -25.47
CA GLY A 311 5.89 12.78 -24.04
C GLY A 311 5.63 11.42 -23.42
N TRP A 312 5.32 11.40 -22.13
CA TRP A 312 4.91 10.21 -21.40
C TRP A 312 3.71 10.56 -20.53
N ALA A 313 2.78 9.63 -20.37
CA ALA A 313 1.67 9.79 -19.44
C ALA A 313 1.31 8.46 -18.77
N SER A 314 0.65 8.53 -17.61
CA SER A 314 0.19 7.40 -16.80
C SER A 314 -1.16 7.64 -16.14
N ASN A 315 -2.08 6.70 -16.32
CA ASN A 315 -3.41 6.78 -15.71
C ASN A 315 -3.43 6.71 -14.16
N ALA A 316 -2.26 6.52 -13.52
CA ALA A 316 -2.11 6.46 -12.07
C ALA A 316 -1.32 7.64 -11.49
N ASP A 317 -0.25 8.04 -12.18
CA ASP A 317 0.73 9.00 -11.65
C ASP A 317 0.75 10.34 -12.41
N ASP A 318 0.28 10.37 -13.67
CA ASP A 318 0.33 11.52 -14.58
C ASP A 318 -0.76 11.40 -15.66
N ILE A 319 -1.97 11.88 -15.33
CA ILE A 319 -3.17 11.53 -16.09
C ILE A 319 -3.35 12.44 -17.31
N VAL A 320 -2.83 13.67 -17.27
CA VAL A 320 -3.20 14.73 -18.20
C VAL A 320 -1.97 15.53 -18.60
N ASP A 321 -1.68 15.51 -19.90
CA ASP A 321 -0.70 16.39 -20.51
C ASP A 321 -1.39 17.45 -21.37
N GLU A 322 -1.26 18.72 -21.01
CA GLU A 322 -1.82 19.82 -21.79
C GLU A 322 -0.76 20.75 -22.37
N TYR A 323 -0.94 21.04 -23.66
CA TYR A 323 -0.07 21.90 -24.45
C TYR A 323 -0.82 23.06 -25.07
N ALA A 324 -0.14 24.20 -25.22
CA ALA A 324 -0.63 25.32 -26.01
C ALA A 324 0.25 25.57 -27.23
N VAL A 325 -0.39 25.77 -28.37
CA VAL A 325 0.24 26.11 -29.65
C VAL A 325 -0.44 27.35 -30.24
N ASP A 326 0.36 28.34 -30.63
CA ASP A 326 -0.13 29.47 -31.41
C ASP A 326 -0.24 29.07 -32.88
N VAL A 327 -1.43 29.23 -33.46
CA VAL A 327 -1.67 28.96 -34.89
C VAL A 327 -1.53 30.27 -35.66
N PRO A 328 -0.69 30.36 -36.72
CA PRO A 328 -0.59 31.56 -37.54
C PRO A 328 -1.93 31.94 -38.20
N ALA A 329 -2.14 33.22 -38.49
CA ALA A 329 -3.29 33.67 -39.28
C ALA A 329 -3.37 32.93 -40.63
N ASP A 330 -4.57 32.50 -41.03
CA ASP A 330 -4.86 31.76 -42.28
C ASP A 330 -4.42 30.28 -42.28
N TYR A 331 -4.26 29.69 -41.09
CA TYR A 331 -3.91 28.27 -40.93
C TYR A 331 -4.90 27.51 -40.04
N GLY A 332 -4.98 26.20 -40.30
CA GLY A 332 -5.59 25.21 -39.45
C GLY A 332 -4.54 24.35 -38.72
N ILE A 333 -5.02 23.50 -37.81
CA ILE A 333 -4.19 22.58 -37.03
C ILE A 333 -4.77 21.18 -37.01
N SER A 334 -3.89 20.18 -37.11
CA SER A 334 -4.19 18.77 -36.91
C SER A 334 -3.14 18.14 -36.00
N VAL A 335 -3.59 17.27 -35.10
CA VAL A 335 -2.73 16.61 -34.10
C VAL A 335 -2.96 15.12 -34.17
N SER A 336 -1.88 14.34 -34.26
CA SER A 336 -1.91 12.89 -34.25
C SER A 336 -1.02 12.37 -33.12
N VAL A 337 -1.56 11.51 -32.25
CA VAL A 337 -0.84 10.96 -31.10
C VAL A 337 -0.75 9.45 -31.26
N SER A 338 0.48 8.93 -31.31
CA SER A 338 0.76 7.49 -31.45
C SER A 338 1.42 6.93 -30.20
N PHE A 339 0.95 5.77 -29.76
CA PHE A 339 1.38 5.06 -28.57
C PHE A 339 1.30 3.54 -28.74
N ASP A 340 1.88 2.76 -27.81
CA ASP A 340 1.76 1.31 -27.79
C ASP A 340 0.46 0.87 -27.12
N THR A 341 -0.51 0.43 -27.93
CA THR A 341 -1.82 -0.07 -27.45
C THR A 341 -1.75 -1.30 -26.52
N GLY A 342 -0.59 -1.96 -26.43
CA GLY A 342 -0.37 -3.05 -25.47
C GLY A 342 -0.06 -2.57 -24.05
N GLU A 343 0.40 -1.32 -23.90
CA GLU A 343 0.87 -0.73 -22.65
C GLU A 343 -0.07 0.38 -22.16
N ALA A 344 -0.59 1.22 -23.06
CA ALA A 344 -1.43 2.37 -22.73
C ALA A 344 -2.57 2.64 -23.74
N ASN A 345 -3.54 3.43 -23.31
CA ASN A 345 -4.53 4.09 -24.16
C ASN A 345 -4.61 5.57 -23.81
N PHE A 346 -4.29 6.43 -24.78
CA PHE A 346 -4.39 7.88 -24.65
C PHE A 346 -5.56 8.40 -25.47
N ASP A 347 -6.38 9.25 -24.88
CA ASP A 347 -7.42 10.02 -25.57
C ASP A 347 -6.86 11.42 -25.87
N VAL A 348 -7.32 12.07 -26.94
CA VAL A 348 -6.81 13.39 -27.37
C VAL A 348 -7.94 14.37 -27.61
N ALA A 349 -7.78 15.62 -27.18
CA ALA A 349 -8.72 16.70 -27.45
C ALA A 349 -8.01 17.95 -27.97
N LEU A 350 -8.74 18.72 -28.78
CA LEU A 350 -8.32 20.00 -29.34
C LEU A 350 -9.37 21.06 -28.96
N ALA A 351 -8.94 22.21 -28.45
CA ALA A 351 -9.87 23.28 -28.04
C ALA A 351 -9.29 24.68 -28.19
N LEU A 352 -10.13 25.69 -28.42
CA LEU A 352 -9.70 27.10 -28.48
C LEU A 352 -9.49 27.70 -27.09
N MET A 353 -8.44 28.51 -26.95
CA MET A 353 -8.18 29.33 -25.78
C MET A 353 -8.72 30.76 -25.96
N PRO A 354 -9.16 31.45 -24.87
CA PRO A 354 -9.34 30.95 -23.51
C PRO A 354 -10.69 30.23 -23.31
N ASN A 355 -10.81 29.48 -22.20
CA ASN A 355 -11.97 28.66 -21.81
C ASN A 355 -12.19 27.39 -22.67
N PRO A 356 -11.16 26.52 -22.79
CA PRO A 356 -11.17 25.37 -23.70
C PRO A 356 -12.34 24.41 -23.43
N ALA A 357 -12.77 24.26 -22.16
CA ALA A 357 -13.92 23.43 -21.79
C ALA A 357 -15.25 23.81 -22.49
N ASN A 358 -15.40 25.06 -22.95
CA ASN A 358 -16.58 25.52 -23.69
C ASN A 358 -16.32 25.65 -25.20
N ASN A 359 -15.08 25.52 -25.64
CA ASN A 359 -14.65 25.79 -27.01
C ASN A 359 -13.89 24.58 -27.60
N ILE A 360 -14.40 23.38 -27.36
CA ILE A 360 -13.86 22.15 -27.92
C ILE A 360 -14.02 22.18 -29.44
N ILE A 361 -12.92 21.98 -30.15
CA ILE A 361 -12.87 21.87 -31.61
C ILE A 361 -13.14 20.42 -32.02
N ASP A 362 -12.37 19.48 -31.47
CA ASP A 362 -12.45 18.06 -31.82
C ASP A 362 -11.92 17.17 -30.68
N THR A 363 -12.39 15.93 -30.61
CA THR A 363 -12.00 14.95 -29.60
C THR A 363 -11.92 13.55 -30.19
N SER A 364 -10.87 12.81 -29.87
CA SER A 364 -10.70 11.41 -30.24
C SER A 364 -10.49 10.59 -28.97
N GLN A 365 -11.40 9.64 -28.73
CA GLN A 365 -11.42 8.77 -27.55
C GLN A 365 -11.50 7.31 -27.98
N THR A 366 -10.77 6.95 -29.03
CA THR A 366 -10.76 5.56 -29.48
C THR A 366 -9.76 4.75 -28.64
N SER A 367 -9.62 3.47 -28.95
CA SER A 367 -8.60 2.62 -28.33
C SER A 367 -7.50 2.27 -29.34
N SER A 368 -7.25 3.17 -30.28
CA SER A 368 -6.44 2.90 -31.46
C SER A 368 -5.29 3.88 -31.58
N SER A 369 -4.22 3.43 -32.22
CA SER A 369 -3.00 4.22 -32.38
C SER A 369 -2.71 4.33 -33.88
N PRO A 370 -2.58 5.55 -34.43
CA PRO A 370 -2.70 6.83 -33.72
C PRO A 370 -4.15 7.28 -33.46
N GLU A 371 -4.36 8.06 -32.39
CA GLU A 371 -5.52 8.94 -32.23
C GLU A 371 -5.28 10.24 -33.01
N THR A 372 -6.32 10.86 -33.57
CA THR A 372 -6.15 12.09 -34.37
C THR A 372 -7.32 13.04 -34.18
N VAL A 373 -7.00 14.33 -34.00
CA VAL A 373 -7.94 15.43 -33.91
C VAL A 373 -7.55 16.55 -34.86
N THR A 374 -8.51 17.32 -35.37
CA THR A 374 -8.25 18.39 -36.35
C THR A 374 -9.25 19.53 -36.23
N SER A 375 -8.83 20.75 -36.61
CA SER A 375 -9.77 21.84 -36.84
C SER A 375 -10.67 21.62 -38.05
N ASN A 376 -10.40 20.58 -38.87
CA ASN A 376 -11.20 20.19 -40.03
C ASN A 376 -11.43 21.35 -41.01
N GLY A 377 -10.43 22.18 -41.23
CA GLY A 377 -10.53 23.38 -42.08
C GLY A 377 -11.06 24.63 -41.37
N THR A 378 -11.56 24.51 -40.14
CA THR A 378 -12.03 25.67 -39.36
C THR A 378 -10.88 26.65 -39.14
N TYR A 379 -11.15 27.93 -39.42
CA TYR A 379 -10.23 29.03 -39.16
C TYR A 379 -9.97 29.17 -37.66
N VAL A 380 -8.77 28.79 -37.24
CA VAL A 380 -8.24 29.01 -35.89
C VAL A 380 -6.98 29.87 -35.93
N GLY A 381 -6.73 30.50 -37.07
CA GLY A 381 -5.54 31.30 -37.31
C GLY A 381 -5.53 32.57 -36.48
N GLY A 382 -4.37 32.90 -35.92
CA GLY A 382 -4.18 34.04 -35.00
C GLY A 382 -4.57 33.73 -33.55
N GLU A 383 -5.08 32.54 -33.27
CA GLU A 383 -5.49 32.09 -31.94
C GLU A 383 -4.49 31.09 -31.33
N THR A 384 -4.61 30.89 -30.01
CA THR A 384 -3.92 29.82 -29.30
C THR A 384 -4.87 28.62 -29.14
N VAL A 385 -4.38 27.43 -29.48
CA VAL A 385 -5.12 26.17 -29.39
C VAL A 385 -4.52 25.30 -28.28
N LEU A 386 -5.39 24.73 -27.44
CA LEU A 386 -5.09 23.70 -26.46
C LEU A 386 -5.06 22.33 -27.14
N ILE A 387 -4.06 21.53 -26.80
CA ILE A 387 -4.00 20.09 -27.07
C ILE A 387 -3.97 19.40 -25.71
N GLU A 388 -4.94 18.53 -25.44
CA GLU A 388 -4.99 17.70 -24.23
C GLU A 388 -4.74 16.25 -24.63
N ILE A 389 -3.84 15.57 -23.93
CA ILE A 389 -3.60 14.13 -24.01
C ILE A 389 -3.96 13.54 -22.65
N TYR A 390 -4.93 12.63 -22.64
CA TYR A 390 -5.49 12.05 -21.42
C TYR A 390 -5.17 10.56 -21.33
N ALA A 391 -4.48 10.15 -20.27
CA ALA A 391 -4.17 8.75 -19.96
C ALA A 391 -5.40 8.00 -19.43
N ASN A 392 -6.17 7.45 -20.35
CA ASN A 392 -7.37 6.67 -20.05
C ASN A 392 -7.03 5.35 -19.35
N THR A 393 -6.05 4.60 -19.85
CA THR A 393 -5.55 3.38 -19.21
C THR A 393 -4.06 3.17 -19.42
N GLY A 394 -3.38 2.58 -18.44
CA GLY A 394 -1.98 2.19 -18.57
C GLY A 394 -1.03 3.39 -18.50
N GLU A 395 0.23 3.15 -18.88
CA GLU A 395 1.29 4.15 -18.86
C GLU A 395 2.27 3.91 -20.01
N GLY A 396 2.89 4.97 -20.52
CA GLY A 396 3.83 4.82 -21.63
C GLY A 396 4.19 6.12 -22.34
N GLU A 397 5.18 6.03 -23.23
CA GLU A 397 5.55 7.13 -24.11
C GLU A 397 4.54 7.27 -25.26
N TYR A 398 4.28 8.50 -25.68
CA TYR A 398 3.59 8.82 -26.91
C TYR A 398 4.45 9.71 -27.83
N ASN A 399 4.19 9.60 -29.13
CA ASN A 399 4.71 10.55 -30.11
C ASN A 399 3.54 11.39 -30.62
N MET A 400 3.64 12.70 -30.45
CA MET A 400 2.68 13.69 -30.91
C MET A 400 3.22 14.37 -32.16
N THR A 401 2.47 14.28 -33.26
CA THR A 401 2.77 15.01 -34.49
C THR A 401 1.72 16.09 -34.71
N ILE A 402 2.16 17.34 -34.78
CA ILE A 402 1.35 18.52 -35.05
C ILE A 402 1.57 18.97 -36.49
N TRP A 403 0.49 19.13 -37.24
CA TRP A 403 0.47 19.69 -38.58
C TRP A 403 -0.23 21.04 -38.58
N ILE A 404 0.52 22.10 -38.88
CA ILE A 404 -0.03 23.42 -39.18
C ILE A 404 -0.16 23.53 -40.69
N PHE A 405 -1.40 23.60 -41.20
CA PHE A 405 -1.69 23.56 -42.64
C PHE A 405 -2.37 24.86 -43.11
N THR A 406 -2.07 25.29 -44.33
CA THR A 406 -2.69 26.49 -44.93
C THR A 406 -4.17 26.23 -45.21
N LEU A 407 -5.01 27.26 -45.08
CA LEU A 407 -6.41 27.24 -45.51
C LEU A 407 -6.61 27.90 -46.89
N ASP A 408 -5.54 28.48 -47.43
CA ASP A 408 -5.45 29.09 -48.76
C ASP A 408 -4.23 28.45 -49.45
N THR A 409 -4.48 27.47 -50.32
CA THR A 409 -3.45 26.60 -50.89
C THR A 409 -2.61 27.31 -51.95
N ASP A 410 -3.20 28.21 -52.72
CA ASP A 410 -2.53 28.92 -53.82
C ASP A 410 -2.09 30.36 -53.48
N GLY A 411 -2.58 30.90 -52.37
CA GLY A 411 -2.17 32.17 -51.79
C GLY A 411 -2.83 33.40 -52.42
N ASP A 412 -4.00 33.26 -53.04
CA ASP A 412 -4.69 34.34 -53.74
C ASP A 412 -5.64 35.18 -52.85
N GLY A 413 -5.87 34.72 -51.62
CA GLY A 413 -6.68 35.40 -50.61
C GLY A 413 -8.08 34.82 -50.41
N PHE A 414 -8.47 33.78 -51.15
CA PHE A 414 -9.68 33.01 -50.89
C PHE A 414 -9.33 31.69 -50.19
N TYR A 415 -10.20 31.22 -49.29
CA TYR A 415 -9.98 29.94 -48.61
C TYR A 415 -10.44 28.77 -49.47
N ASP A 416 -9.72 27.65 -49.40
CA ASP A 416 -9.96 26.46 -50.21
C ASP A 416 -11.42 25.96 -50.14
N GLU A 417 -12.05 26.06 -48.95
CA GLU A 417 -13.43 25.65 -48.73
C GLU A 417 -14.45 26.59 -49.39
N ASP A 418 -14.16 27.90 -49.37
CA ASP A 418 -14.99 28.92 -50.00
C ASP A 418 -14.87 28.80 -51.52
N GLU A 419 -13.66 28.63 -52.05
CA GLU A 419 -13.40 28.43 -53.47
C GLU A 419 -14.14 27.22 -54.07
N ILE A 420 -14.10 26.08 -53.38
CA ILE A 420 -14.87 24.89 -53.77
C ILE A 420 -16.37 25.20 -53.82
N THR A 421 -16.85 26.01 -52.88
CA THR A 421 -18.27 26.39 -52.79
C THR A 421 -18.67 27.37 -53.89
N CYS A 422 -17.82 28.35 -54.18
CA CYS A 422 -17.99 29.37 -55.21
C CYS A 422 -17.65 28.87 -56.62
N GLY A 423 -17.06 27.67 -56.74
CA GLY A 423 -16.77 27.00 -58.01
C GLY A 423 -15.46 27.42 -58.68
N SER A 424 -14.52 27.99 -57.92
CA SER A 424 -13.15 28.23 -58.37
C SER A 424 -12.23 27.03 -58.07
N ASP A 425 -10.94 27.14 -58.41
CA ASP A 425 -9.96 26.04 -58.31
C ASP A 425 -8.91 26.40 -57.25
N PRO A 426 -8.93 25.76 -56.06
CA PRO A 426 -8.10 26.18 -54.93
C PRO A 426 -6.60 25.91 -55.07
N ASP A 427 -6.20 25.31 -56.19
CA ASP A 427 -4.80 25.08 -56.55
C ASP A 427 -4.30 26.09 -57.63
N ASP A 428 -5.13 27.03 -58.09
CA ASP A 428 -4.82 27.98 -59.17
C ASP A 428 -5.20 29.43 -58.81
N ALA A 429 -4.21 30.19 -58.32
CA ALA A 429 -4.34 31.60 -57.90
C ALA A 429 -4.81 32.60 -58.98
N SER A 430 -5.12 32.13 -60.19
CA SER A 430 -5.76 32.92 -61.25
C SER A 430 -7.25 32.64 -61.41
N SER A 431 -7.75 31.61 -60.74
CA SER A 431 -9.13 31.19 -60.66
C SER A 431 -9.71 31.67 -59.34
N VAL A 432 -10.14 32.92 -59.28
CA VAL A 432 -10.82 33.49 -58.09
C VAL A 432 -12.34 33.35 -58.20
N PRO A 433 -13.06 33.26 -57.06
CA PRO A 433 -14.51 33.45 -57.00
C PRO A 433 -14.95 34.80 -57.60
N GLN A 434 -16.20 34.85 -58.09
CA GLN A 434 -16.84 36.11 -58.44
C GLN A 434 -17.32 36.79 -57.15
N ASP A 435 -16.94 38.05 -56.96
CA ASP A 435 -17.22 38.89 -55.78
C ASP A 435 -17.47 40.30 -56.33
N THR A 436 -18.74 40.66 -56.47
CA THR A 436 -19.19 41.82 -57.25
C THR A 436 -19.00 43.14 -56.48
N ASP A 437 -19.18 43.15 -55.17
CA ASP A 437 -18.99 44.32 -54.31
C ASP A 437 -17.58 44.41 -53.68
N GLY A 438 -16.82 43.30 -53.69
CA GLY A 438 -15.45 43.21 -53.23
C GLY A 438 -15.31 43.08 -51.71
N ASP A 439 -16.32 42.58 -51.00
CA ASP A 439 -16.30 42.43 -49.55
C ASP A 439 -15.57 41.15 -49.06
N GLY A 440 -15.22 40.25 -49.99
CA GLY A 440 -14.53 38.99 -49.75
C GLY A 440 -15.44 37.77 -49.63
N ILE A 441 -16.76 37.94 -49.74
CA ILE A 441 -17.74 36.87 -49.88
C ILE A 441 -18.08 36.77 -51.38
N CYS A 442 -18.08 35.57 -51.94
CA CYS A 442 -18.43 35.41 -53.35
C CYS A 442 -19.95 35.55 -53.56
N ASP A 443 -20.37 35.96 -54.75
CA ASP A 443 -21.79 36.10 -55.16
C ASP A 443 -22.64 34.83 -54.93
N VAL A 444 -22.02 33.66 -54.76
CA VAL A 444 -22.74 32.40 -54.47
C VAL A 444 -23.12 32.27 -52.98
N MET A 445 -22.36 32.93 -52.11
CA MET A 445 -22.48 32.90 -50.66
C MET A 445 -22.97 34.23 -50.07
N ASP A 446 -22.94 35.30 -50.86
CA ASP A 446 -23.51 36.60 -50.53
C ASP A 446 -25.04 36.60 -50.72
N TYR A 447 -25.72 37.48 -49.98
CA TYR A 447 -27.15 37.73 -50.12
C TYR A 447 -27.45 39.06 -50.81
N ASP A 448 -26.45 39.92 -51.00
CA ASP A 448 -26.51 41.28 -51.55
C ASP A 448 -25.25 41.49 -52.42
N ASP A 449 -25.22 40.84 -53.59
CA ASP A 449 -24.00 40.65 -54.41
C ASP A 449 -23.32 41.99 -54.81
N ASP A 450 -24.05 43.09 -54.91
CA ASP A 450 -23.52 44.42 -55.25
C ASP A 450 -23.43 45.41 -54.07
N GLY A 451 -23.86 44.99 -52.88
CA GLY A 451 -23.72 45.74 -51.63
C GLY A 451 -24.52 47.05 -51.58
N ASP A 452 -25.60 47.17 -52.36
CA ASP A 452 -26.44 48.38 -52.39
C ASP A 452 -27.42 48.47 -51.20
N GLY A 453 -27.56 47.37 -50.45
CA GLY A 453 -28.39 47.23 -49.26
C GLY A 453 -29.74 46.55 -49.50
N TYR A 454 -29.96 45.96 -50.67
CA TYR A 454 -31.16 45.19 -51.01
C TYR A 454 -30.80 43.74 -51.38
N ASP A 455 -31.27 42.76 -50.59
CA ASP A 455 -31.01 41.35 -50.89
C ASP A 455 -31.36 40.97 -52.35
N ASP A 456 -30.54 40.17 -53.04
CA ASP A 456 -30.71 39.78 -54.46
C ASP A 456 -32.10 39.22 -54.77
N ALA A 457 -32.73 38.58 -53.77
CA ALA A 457 -34.06 38.00 -53.89
C ALA A 457 -35.16 39.06 -54.07
N ASN A 458 -34.90 40.30 -53.71
CA ASN A 458 -35.77 41.47 -53.84
C ASN A 458 -35.20 42.53 -54.79
N ASP A 459 -34.02 42.30 -55.36
CA ASP A 459 -33.35 43.19 -56.28
C ASP A 459 -33.65 42.82 -57.75
N SER A 460 -34.00 43.81 -58.56
CA SER A 460 -34.21 43.62 -60.01
C SER A 460 -32.91 43.63 -60.82
N PHE A 461 -31.84 44.21 -60.26
CA PHE A 461 -30.48 44.30 -60.79
C PHE A 461 -29.44 43.90 -59.72
N PRO A 462 -29.39 42.62 -59.30
CA PRO A 462 -28.53 42.20 -58.17
C PRO A 462 -27.01 42.38 -58.33
N LEU A 463 -26.53 42.96 -59.42
CA LEU A 463 -25.09 43.12 -59.70
C LEU A 463 -24.76 44.58 -60.07
N ASP A 464 -25.66 45.52 -59.80
CA ASP A 464 -25.54 46.95 -60.10
C ASP A 464 -25.88 47.79 -58.87
N ASP A 465 -24.82 48.22 -58.17
CA ASP A 465 -24.86 49.02 -56.94
C ASP A 465 -25.61 50.38 -57.03
N THR A 466 -26.13 50.72 -58.20
CA THR A 466 -26.85 51.96 -58.46
C THR A 466 -28.36 51.81 -58.65
N GLU A 467 -28.88 50.60 -58.81
CA GLU A 467 -30.26 50.35 -59.23
C GLU A 467 -30.83 49.08 -58.58
N TRP A 468 -31.95 49.15 -57.83
CA TRP A 468 -32.57 47.97 -57.20
C TRP A 468 -34.02 47.67 -57.67
N GLU A 469 -34.73 48.67 -58.23
CA GLU A 469 -36.16 48.56 -58.60
C GLU A 469 -36.45 49.05 -60.02
N ASP A 470 -36.88 48.16 -60.93
CA ASP A 470 -37.35 48.54 -62.28
C ASP A 470 -38.86 48.88 -62.27
N THR A 471 -39.18 50.16 -62.05
CA THR A 471 -40.57 50.60 -61.90
C THR A 471 -41.37 50.65 -63.21
N ASP A 472 -40.72 50.71 -64.38
CA ASP A 472 -41.41 50.84 -65.68
C ASP A 472 -41.09 49.74 -66.72
N ASN A 473 -40.33 48.71 -66.31
CA ASN A 473 -39.93 47.52 -67.04
C ASN A 473 -39.13 47.81 -68.31
N ASP A 474 -38.27 48.85 -68.29
CA ASP A 474 -37.39 49.19 -69.42
C ASP A 474 -35.98 48.58 -69.29
N GLY A 475 -35.68 47.93 -68.17
CA GLY A 475 -34.40 47.30 -67.86
C GLY A 475 -33.35 48.26 -67.32
N ILE A 476 -33.77 49.40 -66.76
CA ILE A 476 -32.96 50.41 -66.03
C ILE A 476 -33.76 50.85 -64.78
N GLY A 477 -33.09 51.05 -63.64
CA GLY A 477 -33.67 51.46 -62.35
C GLY A 477 -34.08 52.94 -62.19
#